data_AF-A0A8H5U200-F1
#
_entry.id   AF-A0A8H5U200-F1
#
_cell.length_a   1.000
_cell.length_b   1.000
_cell.length_c   1.000
_cell.angle_alpha   90.00
_cell.angle_beta   90.00
_cell.angle_gamma   90.00
#
_symmetry.space_group_name_H-M   'P 1'
#
loop_
_entity.id
_entity.type
_entity.pdbx_description
1 polymer ?
#
loop_
_entity_poly.entity_id
_entity_poly.type
_entity_poly.pdbx_seq_one_letter_code
_entity_poly.pdbx_strand_id
1 'polypeptide(L)'
;MPSEEYLASLGAYSTVVATVIGLGALLLTTQGSSAVSTASRRVRATIRPSDEQCARHRWEDIQGYELHVCTSIWTKDCHEGAHSKDETCWNQTLLNVINCWQANASDRFVKKQEQLPLSKTFIQVDYKVILAFIFMCSTREDLDDNVIYPKERGLYVAGVELRLQELNYGILIVHLTGNLTRKLTKDYVDRLVRGHPPLLDDPLGYSIKQENDEARGGWVVALGFDPEMTKERFLPVYLDCVRRRTRRGLVFWRSMDRVLDIIVNIWSKCFSGDPGSSKRINMAIKAIEYIKTNETQSGVDNIFGVKRPFVAPTESQKRKIIEHFNGPPRISEDMQAAFQAEWEPLLRYALVAAVTGCKLCIAYFKNEGRELEEALDIDRMRNSTIYMRGC
;
A
#
# COMPACT_ATOMS: atom_id res chain seq x y z
N MET A 1 31.62 41.91 64.47
CA MET A 1 31.79 41.98 63.01
C MET A 1 31.69 40.56 62.47
N PRO A 2 30.83 40.28 61.48
CA PRO A 2 30.80 38.95 60.86
C PRO A 2 32.18 38.65 60.25
N SER A 3 32.66 37.42 60.41
CA SER A 3 33.94 37.00 59.83
C SER A 3 33.86 37.05 58.31
N GLU A 4 34.99 37.36 57.64
CA GLU A 4 35.08 37.41 56.18
C GLU A 4 34.60 36.09 55.52
N GLU A 5 34.78 34.96 56.18
CA GLU A 5 34.26 33.65 55.77
C GLU A 5 32.73 33.59 55.72
N TYR A 6 32.03 34.29 56.63
CA TYR A 6 30.57 34.34 56.66
C TYR A 6 30.00 35.21 55.53
N LEU A 7 30.69 36.31 55.19
CA LEU A 7 30.33 37.16 54.05
C LEU A 7 30.62 36.48 52.72
N ALA A 8 31.71 35.71 52.63
CA ALA A 8 32.04 34.90 51.45
C ALA A 8 31.02 33.77 51.23
N SER A 9 30.52 33.12 52.29
CA SER A 9 29.51 32.06 52.18
C SER A 9 28.12 32.61 51.79
N LEU A 10 27.73 33.78 52.30
CA LEU A 10 26.53 34.50 51.90
C LEU A 10 26.61 34.98 50.45
N GLY A 11 27.78 35.47 50.02
CA GLY A 11 28.05 35.82 48.63
C GLY A 11 27.90 34.61 47.70
N ALA A 12 28.50 33.47 48.06
CA ALA A 12 28.37 32.22 47.32
C ALA A 12 26.92 31.72 47.25
N TYR A 13 26.20 31.74 48.38
CA TYR A 13 24.80 31.33 48.44
C TYR A 13 23.89 32.22 47.59
N SER A 14 24.05 33.55 47.69
CA SER A 14 23.28 34.50 46.86
C SER A 14 23.56 34.33 45.37
N THR A 15 24.81 34.02 45.00
CA THR A 15 25.22 33.76 43.62
C THR A 15 24.57 32.48 43.09
N VAL A 16 24.56 31.41 43.89
CA VAL A 16 23.89 30.15 43.52
C VAL A 16 22.38 30.36 43.35
N VAL A 17 21.72 31.02 44.30
CA VAL A 17 20.28 31.30 44.23
C VAL A 17 19.93 32.21 43.05
N ALA A 18 20.68 33.29 42.83
CA ALA A 18 20.47 34.18 41.69
C ALA A 18 20.70 33.48 40.34
N THR A 19 21.67 32.55 40.27
CA THR A 19 21.92 31.74 39.07
C THR A 19 20.77 30.78 38.81
N VAL A 20 20.23 30.11 39.84
CA VAL A 20 19.09 29.20 39.71
C VAL A 20 17.82 29.96 39.29
N ILE A 21 17.55 31.11 39.89
CA ILE A 21 16.40 31.96 39.53
C ILE A 21 16.58 32.52 38.12
N GLY A 22 17.78 32.97 37.75
CA GLY A 22 18.11 33.47 36.42
C GLY A 22 17.95 32.40 35.33
N LEU A 23 18.43 31.18 35.58
CA LEU A 23 18.22 30.02 34.69
C LEU A 23 16.74 29.64 34.60
N GLY A 24 16.01 29.66 35.73
CA GLY A 24 14.56 29.44 35.76
C GLY A 24 13.80 30.47 34.93
N ALA A 25 14.11 31.75 35.06
CA ALA A 25 13.50 32.83 34.29
C ALA A 25 13.82 32.73 32.79
N LEU A 26 15.07 32.36 32.43
CA LEU A 26 15.46 32.08 31.04
C LEU A 26 14.67 30.89 30.47
N LEU A 27 14.52 29.80 31.21
CA LEU A 27 13.75 28.62 30.80
C LEU A 27 12.26 28.91 30.56
N LEU A 28 11.69 29.92 31.24
CA LEU A 28 10.30 30.34 31.04
C LEU A 28 10.09 31.16 29.76
N THR A 29 11.16 31.63 29.11
CA THR A 29 11.07 32.28 27.81
C THR A 29 11.24 31.27 26.68
N THR A 30 10.57 31.47 25.55
CA THR A 30 10.73 30.60 24.36
C THR A 30 12.17 30.61 23.85
N GLN A 31 12.82 31.78 23.85
CA GLN A 31 14.22 31.94 23.44
C GLN A 31 15.19 31.25 24.40
N GLY A 32 15.00 31.39 25.71
CA GLY A 32 15.87 30.75 26.70
C GLY A 32 15.65 29.24 26.80
N SER A 33 14.40 28.75 26.69
CA SER A 33 14.12 27.32 26.55
C SER A 33 14.80 26.73 25.30
N SER A 34 14.74 27.43 24.16
CA SER A 34 15.43 27.01 22.94
C SER A 34 16.95 26.98 23.16
N ALA A 35 17.53 28.04 23.73
CA ALA A 35 18.97 28.11 23.99
C ALA A 35 19.46 27.00 24.93
N VAL A 36 18.71 26.71 26.00
CA VAL A 36 19.02 25.60 26.92
C VAL A 36 18.89 24.25 26.21
N SER A 37 17.86 24.04 25.39
CA SER A 37 17.73 22.80 24.61
C SER A 37 18.88 22.60 23.63
N THR A 38 19.33 23.66 22.94
CA THR A 38 20.46 23.61 22.01
C THR A 38 21.77 23.38 22.76
N ALA A 39 21.99 24.04 23.89
CA ALA A 39 23.18 23.83 24.73
C ALA A 39 23.23 22.41 25.30
N SER A 40 22.10 21.93 25.85
CA SER A 40 21.95 20.55 26.35
C SER A 40 22.20 19.53 25.24
N ARG A 41 21.67 19.77 24.03
CA ARG A 41 21.91 18.94 22.86
C ARG A 41 23.40 18.87 22.53
N ARG A 42 24.09 20.02 22.46
CA ARG A 42 25.53 20.09 22.16
C ARG A 42 26.36 19.34 23.21
N VAL A 43 26.11 19.57 24.50
CA VAL A 43 26.81 18.87 25.59
C VAL A 43 26.61 17.37 25.45
N ARG A 44 25.37 16.91 25.24
CA ARG A 44 25.07 15.49 25.08
C ARG A 44 25.71 14.90 23.83
N ALA A 45 25.70 15.61 22.72
CA ALA A 45 26.37 15.20 21.49
C ALA A 45 27.89 15.09 21.66
N THR A 46 28.51 15.97 22.45
CA THR A 46 29.95 15.86 22.76
C THR A 46 30.24 14.66 23.65
N ILE A 47 29.39 14.38 24.65
CA ILE A 47 29.58 13.25 25.58
C ILE A 47 29.26 11.91 24.90
N ARG A 48 28.22 11.86 24.07
CA ARG A 48 27.74 10.67 23.34
C ARG A 48 27.44 11.04 21.88
N PRO A 49 28.46 11.09 21.01
CA PRO A 49 28.27 11.41 19.60
C PRO A 49 27.29 10.46 18.88
N SER A 50 27.21 9.20 19.32
CA SER A 50 26.27 8.21 18.81
C SER A 50 24.80 8.61 19.03
N ASP A 51 24.48 9.40 20.06
CA ASP A 51 23.09 9.83 20.33
C ASP A 51 22.57 10.78 19.24
N GLU A 52 23.46 11.46 18.51
CA GLU A 52 23.11 12.29 17.34
C GLU A 52 22.80 11.47 16.10
N GLN A 53 23.01 10.16 16.12
CA GLN A 53 22.84 9.30 14.96
C GLN A 53 21.63 8.37 15.13
N CYS A 54 20.95 8.09 14.03
CA CYS A 54 19.92 7.07 13.97
C CYS A 54 20.16 6.17 12.76
N ALA A 55 19.74 4.91 12.84
CA ALA A 55 19.86 4.00 11.72
C ALA A 55 19.00 4.49 10.55
N ARG A 56 19.44 4.23 9.31
CA ARG A 56 18.73 4.55 8.08
C ARG A 56 18.38 3.24 7.37
N HIS A 57 17.09 3.08 7.08
CA HIS A 57 16.54 1.93 6.38
C HIS A 57 15.62 2.42 5.27
N ARG A 58 16.16 2.60 4.06
CA ARG A 58 15.39 3.05 2.90
C ARG A 58 15.02 1.88 1.99
N TRP A 59 13.97 2.07 1.22
CA TRP A 59 13.51 1.15 0.18
C TRP A 59 14.62 0.78 -0.80
N GLU A 60 15.48 1.74 -1.15
CA GLU A 60 16.65 1.52 -2.01
C GLU A 60 17.65 0.51 -1.41
N ASP A 61 17.72 0.42 -0.08
CA ASP A 61 18.65 -0.44 0.67
C ASP A 61 18.19 -1.91 0.78
N ILE A 62 17.00 -2.28 0.28
CA ILE A 62 16.50 -3.66 0.32
C ILE A 62 17.08 -4.51 -0.84
N GLN A 63 17.68 -5.65 -0.53
CA GLN A 63 18.20 -6.65 -1.48
C GLN A 63 17.10 -7.57 -2.03
N GLY A 64 17.35 -8.09 -3.23
CA GLY A 64 16.63 -9.24 -3.76
C GLY A 64 15.21 -8.95 -4.24
N TYR A 65 14.49 -10.03 -4.53
CA TYR A 65 13.08 -9.98 -4.92
C TYR A 65 12.17 -9.99 -3.71
N GLU A 66 12.40 -10.85 -2.71
CA GLU A 66 11.52 -10.99 -1.53
C GLU A 66 11.83 -9.93 -0.45
N LEU A 67 10.78 -9.43 0.22
CA LEU A 67 10.93 -8.50 1.33
C LEU A 67 11.20 -9.19 2.67
N HIS A 68 10.84 -10.47 2.76
CA HIS A 68 10.92 -11.27 3.98
C HIS A 68 11.37 -12.70 3.68
N VAL A 69 12.44 -13.14 4.36
CA VAL A 69 12.91 -14.52 4.36
C VAL A 69 12.86 -15.06 5.77
N CYS A 70 12.10 -16.14 6.00
CA CYS A 70 12.07 -16.79 7.31
C CYS A 70 13.38 -17.55 7.50
N THR A 71 14.24 -17.06 8.39
CA THR A 71 15.53 -17.70 8.70
C THR A 71 15.42 -18.72 9.84
N SER A 72 14.29 -18.76 10.56
CA SER A 72 14.02 -19.73 11.62
C SER A 72 13.47 -21.04 11.06
N ILE A 73 14.02 -22.16 11.54
CA ILE A 73 13.48 -23.52 11.34
C ILE A 73 12.07 -23.64 11.99
N TRP A 74 11.80 -22.80 12.99
CA TRP A 74 10.51 -22.67 13.67
C TRP A 74 9.76 -21.46 13.09
N THR A 75 8.94 -21.70 12.07
CA THR A 75 8.23 -20.67 11.30
C THR A 75 7.22 -19.85 12.11
N LYS A 76 6.72 -20.39 13.23
CA LYS A 76 5.74 -19.70 14.09
C LYS A 76 6.30 -18.45 14.76
N ASP A 77 7.53 -18.50 15.26
CA ASP A 77 8.15 -17.37 15.98
C ASP A 77 8.38 -16.16 15.06
N CYS A 78 8.52 -16.41 13.75
CA CYS A 78 8.74 -15.37 12.75
C CYS A 78 7.46 -14.58 12.42
N HIS A 79 6.28 -15.21 12.55
CA HIS A 79 5.00 -14.66 12.11
C HIS A 79 4.07 -14.26 13.27
N GLU A 80 4.26 -14.85 14.46
CA GLU A 80 3.41 -14.64 15.65
C GLU A 80 4.14 -13.90 16.78
N GLY A 81 5.31 -13.30 16.49
CA GLY A 81 6.08 -12.54 17.47
C GLY A 81 5.25 -11.41 18.09
N ALA A 82 4.88 -11.54 19.36
CA ALA A 82 4.13 -10.51 20.06
C ALA A 82 4.98 -9.24 20.20
N HIS A 83 4.47 -8.11 19.71
CA HIS A 83 5.12 -6.81 19.85
C HIS A 83 5.40 -6.50 21.33
N SER A 84 6.68 -6.48 21.74
CA SER A 84 7.07 -5.98 23.05
C SER A 84 7.19 -4.45 23.05
N LYS A 85 6.67 -3.83 24.10
CA LYS A 85 6.82 -2.39 24.33
C LYS A 85 8.24 -2.11 24.82
N ASP A 86 9.15 -1.88 23.88
CA ASP A 86 10.53 -1.49 24.15
C ASP A 86 10.98 -0.31 23.26
N GLU A 87 12.14 0.27 23.61
CA GLU A 87 12.73 1.42 22.91
C GLU A 87 13.09 1.13 21.45
N THR A 88 13.08 -0.14 21.04
CA THR A 88 13.46 -0.63 19.72
C THR A 88 12.40 -1.57 19.14
N CYS A 89 11.13 -1.40 19.51
CA CYS A 89 10.05 -2.35 19.15
C CYS A 89 9.87 -2.53 17.63
N TRP A 90 10.40 -1.60 16.83
CA TRP A 90 10.52 -1.72 15.38
C TRP A 90 11.39 -2.91 14.94
N ASN A 91 12.28 -3.44 15.79
CA ASN A 91 13.07 -4.63 15.50
C ASN A 91 12.18 -5.87 15.37
N GLN A 92 11.20 -6.01 16.26
CA GLN A 92 10.26 -7.14 16.26
C GLN A 92 9.08 -6.93 15.31
N THR A 93 8.82 -5.69 14.90
CA THR A 93 7.79 -5.36 13.91
C THR A 93 8.40 -5.12 12.54
N LEU A 94 8.81 -3.89 12.23
CA LEU A 94 9.30 -3.54 10.89
C LEU A 94 10.47 -4.40 10.42
N LEU A 95 11.55 -4.51 11.19
CA LEU A 95 12.77 -5.19 10.73
C LEU A 95 12.64 -6.72 10.72
N ASN A 96 11.67 -7.26 11.46
CA ASN A 96 11.30 -8.66 11.36
C ASN A 96 10.45 -8.90 10.10
N VAL A 97 9.44 -8.05 9.86
CA VAL A 97 8.56 -8.12 8.68
C VAL A 97 9.33 -7.89 7.39
N ILE A 98 10.20 -6.88 7.33
CA ILE A 98 11.07 -6.58 6.20
C ILE A 98 12.50 -6.82 6.67
N ASN A 99 13.12 -7.92 6.27
CA ASN A 99 14.42 -8.35 6.83
C ASN A 99 15.54 -8.50 5.79
N CYS A 100 15.27 -8.20 4.52
CA CYS A 100 16.22 -8.34 3.41
C CYS A 100 17.05 -7.07 3.15
N TRP A 101 17.57 -6.41 4.18
CA TRP A 101 18.37 -5.17 4.04
C TRP A 101 19.81 -5.43 3.60
N GLN A 102 20.41 -4.51 2.84
CA GLN A 102 21.81 -4.57 2.43
C GLN A 102 22.76 -4.48 3.63
N ALA A 103 23.68 -5.45 3.72
CA ALA A 103 24.68 -5.51 4.79
C ALA A 103 25.71 -4.35 4.73
N ASN A 104 25.94 -3.79 3.54
CA ASN A 104 27.11 -2.94 3.26
C ASN A 104 26.76 -1.50 2.83
N ALA A 105 25.56 -1.00 3.12
CA ALA A 105 25.28 0.42 2.87
C ALA A 105 26.19 1.26 3.78
N SER A 106 27.17 1.95 3.19
CA SER A 106 28.14 2.83 3.88
C SER A 106 27.49 3.98 4.68
N ASP A 107 26.17 4.16 4.51
CA ASP A 107 25.34 5.20 5.13
C ASP A 107 24.28 4.64 6.11
N ARG A 108 24.59 3.55 6.83
CA ARG A 108 23.65 2.95 7.81
C ARG A 108 23.16 3.91 8.88
N PHE A 109 23.89 5.00 9.14
CA PHE A 109 23.53 5.98 10.15
C PHE A 109 23.48 7.37 9.55
N VAL A 110 22.45 8.12 9.93
CA VAL A 110 22.28 9.53 9.58
C VAL A 110 22.18 10.36 10.83
N LYS A 111 22.56 11.64 10.71
CA LYS A 111 22.36 12.59 11.79
C LYS A 111 20.87 12.82 12.02
N LYS A 112 20.43 12.70 13.27
CA LYS A 112 19.09 13.07 13.73
C LYS A 112 18.88 14.57 13.49
N GLN A 113 17.72 14.91 12.97
CA GLN A 113 17.29 16.31 12.86
C GLN A 113 17.28 16.98 14.24
N GLU A 114 17.48 18.30 14.27
CA GLU A 114 17.64 19.07 15.51
C GLU A 114 16.41 19.00 16.43
N GLN A 115 15.23 18.78 15.83
CA GLN A 115 13.95 18.70 16.51
C GLN A 115 13.74 17.34 17.21
N LEU A 116 14.51 16.30 16.85
CA LEU A 116 14.38 14.98 17.45
C LEU A 116 15.13 14.91 18.79
N PRO A 117 14.52 14.33 19.84
CA PRO A 117 15.18 14.17 21.13
C PRO A 117 16.37 13.20 20.99
N LEU A 118 17.56 13.63 21.40
CA LEU A 118 18.77 12.79 21.40
C LEU A 118 18.63 11.56 22.30
N SER A 119 17.84 11.67 23.37
CA SER A 119 17.60 10.59 24.33
C SER A 119 16.83 9.41 23.79
N LYS A 120 16.12 9.58 22.67
CA LYS A 120 15.33 8.52 22.08
C LYS A 120 16.04 7.92 20.89
N THR A 121 15.87 6.62 20.74
CA THR A 121 16.29 5.85 19.59
C THR A 121 15.25 6.05 18.48
N PHE A 122 15.74 6.18 17.25
CA PHE A 122 14.92 6.30 16.06
C PHE A 122 15.54 5.48 14.94
N ILE A 123 14.72 5.14 13.95
CA ILE A 123 15.19 4.74 12.62
C ILE A 123 14.58 5.68 11.58
N GLN A 124 15.37 6.12 10.62
CA GLN A 124 14.89 6.89 9.47
C GLN A 124 14.45 5.90 8.38
N VAL A 125 13.22 6.06 7.89
CA VAL A 125 12.65 5.25 6.81
C VAL A 125 12.04 6.15 5.73
N ASP A 126 11.61 5.57 4.62
CA ASP A 126 10.81 6.27 3.62
C ASP A 126 9.37 5.74 3.57
N TYR A 127 8.51 6.44 2.84
CA TYR A 127 7.09 6.11 2.77
C TYR A 127 6.83 4.75 2.11
N LYS A 128 7.70 4.29 1.20
CA LYS A 128 7.53 2.98 0.54
C LYS A 128 7.74 1.84 1.53
N VAL A 129 8.69 1.99 2.46
CA VAL A 129 8.88 1.04 3.57
C VAL A 129 7.63 0.95 4.43
N ILE A 130 6.97 2.08 4.74
CA ILE A 130 5.71 2.10 5.50
C ILE A 130 4.58 1.39 4.73
N LEU A 131 4.44 1.69 3.43
CA LEU A 131 3.42 1.05 2.58
C LEU A 131 3.64 -0.45 2.44
N ALA A 132 4.89 -0.88 2.24
CA ALA A 132 5.26 -2.29 2.17
C ALA A 132 4.85 -3.02 3.46
N PHE A 133 5.14 -2.42 4.62
CA PHE A 133 4.72 -2.96 5.90
C PHE A 133 3.20 -3.10 5.99
N ILE A 134 2.44 -2.06 5.60
CA ILE A 134 0.97 -2.11 5.60
C ILE A 134 0.45 -3.23 4.68
N PHE A 135 0.99 -3.35 3.47
CA PHE A 135 0.58 -4.41 2.53
C PHE A 135 0.93 -5.80 3.05
N MET A 136 2.05 -5.99 3.75
CA MET A 136 2.46 -7.29 4.28
C MET A 136 1.76 -7.68 5.58
N CYS A 137 1.34 -6.70 6.38
CA CYS A 137 0.73 -6.92 7.69
C CYS A 137 -0.79 -6.78 7.72
N SER A 138 -1.41 -6.28 6.66
CA SER A 138 -2.86 -6.07 6.66
C SER A 138 -3.62 -7.41 6.71
N THR A 139 -4.57 -7.63 7.61
CA THR A 139 -5.40 -8.83 7.72
C THR A 139 -6.70 -8.70 6.94
N ARG A 140 -7.39 -9.84 6.75
CA ARG A 140 -8.72 -9.90 6.13
C ARG A 140 -9.86 -10.12 7.13
N GLU A 141 -9.55 -10.42 8.38
CA GLU A 141 -10.49 -11.03 9.32
C GLU A 141 -11.70 -10.12 9.66
N ASP A 142 -11.61 -8.81 9.37
CA ASP A 142 -12.65 -7.82 9.68
C ASP A 142 -13.26 -7.13 8.43
N LEU A 143 -13.11 -7.70 7.23
CA LEU A 143 -13.47 -7.03 5.95
C LEU A 143 -14.98 -6.77 5.71
N ASP A 144 -15.85 -7.20 6.63
CA ASP A 144 -17.28 -6.90 6.59
C ASP A 144 -17.63 -5.59 7.35
N ASP A 145 -16.70 -5.03 8.15
CA ASP A 145 -16.78 -3.73 8.82
C ASP A 145 -15.66 -2.77 8.34
N ASN A 146 -15.71 -1.49 8.74
CA ASN A 146 -14.75 -0.45 8.33
C ASN A 146 -13.30 -0.92 8.44
N VAL A 147 -12.67 -1.16 7.28
CA VAL A 147 -11.31 -1.72 7.16
C VAL A 147 -10.25 -0.73 7.64
N ILE A 148 -10.56 0.56 7.57
CA ILE A 148 -9.73 1.64 8.08
C ILE A 148 -10.57 2.53 9.00
N TYR A 149 -10.08 2.79 10.21
CA TYR A 149 -10.75 3.70 11.15
C TYR A 149 -9.75 4.41 12.08
N PRO A 150 -10.08 5.64 12.53
CA PRO A 150 -9.25 6.36 13.49
C PRO A 150 -9.28 5.68 14.87
N LYS A 151 -8.14 5.65 15.55
CA LYS A 151 -7.99 5.33 16.98
C LYS A 151 -7.60 6.59 17.74
N GLU A 152 -7.78 6.60 19.07
CA GLU A 152 -7.48 7.75 19.94
C GLU A 152 -6.11 8.42 19.71
N ARG A 153 -5.11 7.67 19.21
CA ARG A 153 -3.75 8.17 18.93
C ARG A 153 -3.16 7.70 17.60
N GLY A 154 -4.00 7.36 16.62
CA GLY A 154 -3.51 6.84 15.35
C GLY A 154 -4.59 6.36 14.40
N LEU A 155 -4.19 5.48 13.49
CA LEU A 155 -5.02 4.88 12.46
C LEU A 155 -4.90 3.37 12.56
N TYR A 156 -6.01 2.66 12.48
CA TYR A 156 -6.02 1.22 12.27
C TYR A 156 -6.33 0.95 10.80
N VAL A 157 -5.49 0.15 10.14
CA VAL A 157 -5.56 -0.19 8.73
C VAL A 157 -5.52 -1.71 8.63
N ALA A 158 -6.68 -2.36 8.61
CA ALA A 158 -6.83 -3.78 8.41
C ALA A 158 -5.81 -4.61 9.22
N GLY A 159 -5.80 -4.58 10.55
CA GLY A 159 -4.80 -5.32 11.35
C GLY A 159 -3.49 -4.58 11.64
N VAL A 160 -3.25 -3.43 10.99
CA VAL A 160 -2.06 -2.59 11.22
C VAL A 160 -2.41 -1.35 12.03
N GLU A 161 -1.72 -1.11 13.14
CA GLU A 161 -1.83 0.14 13.90
C GLU A 161 -0.69 1.08 13.51
N LEU A 162 -1.06 2.27 13.07
CA LEU A 162 -0.17 3.35 12.66
C LEU A 162 -0.41 4.56 13.56
N ARG A 163 0.59 4.97 14.35
CA ARG A 163 0.53 6.24 15.09
C ARG A 163 1.39 7.26 14.40
N LEU A 164 0.78 8.37 13.99
CA LEU A 164 1.43 9.47 13.29
C LEU A 164 1.52 10.67 14.23
N GLN A 165 2.71 11.24 14.34
CA GLN A 165 2.95 12.49 15.05
C GLN A 165 3.77 13.43 14.17
N GLU A 166 3.26 14.62 13.93
CA GLU A 166 4.03 15.70 13.32
C GLU A 166 4.79 16.47 14.39
N LEU A 167 6.05 16.80 14.11
CA LEU A 167 6.79 17.74 14.95
C LEU A 167 6.85 19.14 14.32
N ASN A 168 7.07 19.24 13.00
CA ASN A 168 7.15 20.47 12.22
C ASN A 168 6.98 20.14 10.71
N TYR A 169 6.78 21.16 9.86
CA TYR A 169 6.64 21.01 8.40
C TYR A 169 7.74 20.12 7.81
N GLY A 170 7.38 18.88 7.47
CA GLY A 170 8.27 17.93 6.81
C GLY A 170 8.98 16.89 7.71
N ILE A 171 8.71 16.83 9.02
CA ILE A 171 9.18 15.72 9.88
C ILE A 171 7.99 14.95 10.43
N LEU A 172 7.91 13.66 10.06
CA LEU A 172 6.85 12.74 10.49
C LEU A 172 7.44 11.66 11.40
N ILE A 173 6.91 11.55 12.62
CA ILE A 173 7.20 10.44 13.52
C ILE A 173 6.11 9.39 13.36
N VAL A 174 6.53 8.15 13.19
CA VAL A 174 5.66 7.00 12.98
C VAL A 174 5.94 5.94 14.04
N HIS A 175 4.89 5.27 14.50
CA HIS A 175 5.00 4.00 15.21
C HIS A 175 4.12 2.98 14.52
N LEU A 176 4.68 1.82 14.20
CA LEU A 176 3.99 0.73 13.49
C LEU A 176 3.83 -0.47 14.41
N THR A 177 2.65 -1.07 14.38
CA THR A 177 2.38 -2.35 15.03
C THR A 177 1.53 -3.20 14.10
N GLY A 178 1.91 -4.45 13.92
CA GLY A 178 1.24 -5.39 13.03
C GLY A 178 2.06 -6.67 12.91
N ASN A 179 1.40 -7.76 12.53
CA ASN A 179 2.01 -9.07 12.38
C ASN A 179 2.16 -9.40 10.90
N LEU A 180 3.21 -10.15 10.54
CA LEU A 180 3.40 -10.60 9.16
C LEU A 180 2.26 -11.54 8.77
N THR A 181 1.43 -11.11 7.82
CA THR A 181 0.32 -11.93 7.30
C THR A 181 0.63 -12.53 5.94
N ARG A 182 1.51 -11.87 5.16
CA ARG A 182 1.86 -12.28 3.80
C ARG A 182 3.26 -11.84 3.41
N LYS A 183 3.86 -12.60 2.51
CA LYS A 183 5.15 -12.30 1.91
C LYS A 183 4.94 -11.65 0.55
N LEU A 184 5.57 -10.50 0.33
CA LEU A 184 5.54 -9.77 -0.93
C LEU A 184 6.96 -9.57 -1.44
N THR A 185 7.06 -9.29 -2.73
CA THR A 185 8.32 -8.91 -3.37
C THR A 185 8.44 -7.39 -3.46
N LYS A 186 9.69 -6.91 -3.49
CA LYS A 186 10.03 -5.50 -3.70
C LYS A 186 9.41 -4.98 -5.00
N ASP A 187 9.58 -5.73 -6.08
CA ASP A 187 9.01 -5.41 -7.40
C ASP A 187 7.48 -5.29 -7.35
N TYR A 188 6.80 -6.22 -6.67
CA TYR A 188 5.36 -6.17 -6.56
C TYR A 188 4.87 -4.95 -5.77
N VAL A 189 5.52 -4.61 -4.65
CA VAL A 189 5.18 -3.38 -3.90
C VAL A 189 5.46 -2.13 -4.74
N ASP A 190 6.57 -2.07 -5.47
CA ASP A 190 6.85 -0.95 -6.37
C ASP A 190 5.77 -0.80 -7.45
N ARG A 191 5.22 -1.90 -7.95
CA ARG A 191 4.08 -1.92 -8.87
C ARG A 191 2.79 -1.42 -8.21
N LEU A 192 2.45 -1.88 -7.00
CA LEU A 192 1.30 -1.37 -6.25
C LEU A 192 1.37 0.14 -6.02
N VAL A 193 2.55 0.67 -5.66
CA VAL A 193 2.76 2.10 -5.44
C VAL A 193 2.59 2.92 -6.74
N ARG A 194 2.69 2.29 -7.91
CA ARG A 194 2.41 2.93 -9.22
C ARG A 194 0.95 2.84 -9.64
N GLY A 195 0.09 2.16 -8.86
CA GLY A 195 -1.32 2.00 -9.17
C GLY A 195 -1.66 0.66 -9.82
N HIS A 196 -0.78 -0.35 -9.75
CA HIS A 196 -1.14 -1.68 -10.23
C HIS A 196 -2.30 -2.27 -9.43
N PRO A 197 -3.16 -3.09 -10.07
CA PRO A 197 -4.22 -3.82 -9.40
C PRO A 197 -3.72 -4.56 -8.15
N PRO A 198 -4.42 -4.45 -7.01
CA PRO A 198 -4.00 -5.00 -5.73
C PRO A 198 -4.24 -6.51 -5.64
N LEU A 199 -3.65 -7.29 -6.55
CA LEU A 199 -3.87 -8.75 -6.68
C LEU A 199 -2.76 -9.56 -6.01
N LEU A 200 -3.07 -10.30 -4.95
CA LEU A 200 -2.16 -11.16 -4.19
C LEU A 200 -1.45 -12.22 -5.04
N ASP A 201 -2.17 -12.80 -5.99
CA ASP A 201 -1.62 -13.71 -6.99
C ASP A 201 -2.10 -13.26 -8.37
N ASP A 202 -1.16 -12.99 -9.30
CA ASP A 202 -1.45 -13.11 -10.73
C ASP A 202 -1.35 -14.60 -11.04
N PRO A 203 -2.46 -15.37 -11.00
CA PRO A 203 -2.48 -16.82 -10.82
C PRO A 203 -1.79 -17.58 -11.95
N LEU A 204 -1.43 -16.86 -12.99
CA LEU A 204 -0.86 -17.38 -14.20
C LEU A 204 0.27 -16.50 -14.77
N GLY A 205 0.61 -15.36 -14.16
CA GLY A 205 1.56 -14.40 -14.73
C GLY A 205 1.17 -13.88 -16.12
N TYR A 206 -0.11 -14.03 -16.50
CA TYR A 206 -0.60 -13.75 -17.85
C TYR A 206 -1.16 -12.34 -17.98
N SER A 207 -1.55 -11.74 -16.86
CA SER A 207 -2.47 -10.62 -16.91
C SER A 207 -1.77 -9.27 -16.83
N ILE A 208 -0.68 -9.18 -16.06
CA ILE A 208 0.05 -7.93 -15.84
C ILE A 208 1.56 -8.21 -15.88
N LYS A 209 2.18 -7.93 -17.04
CA LYS A 209 3.61 -8.10 -17.31
C LYS A 209 4.38 -6.78 -17.29
N GLN A 210 3.72 -5.66 -17.57
CA GLN A 210 4.31 -4.33 -17.66
C GLN A 210 3.39 -3.27 -17.06
N GLU A 211 3.94 -2.09 -16.77
CA GLU A 211 3.20 -0.96 -16.16
C GLU A 211 1.97 -0.54 -16.98
N ASN A 212 2.05 -0.61 -18.31
CA ASN A 212 0.92 -0.30 -19.18
C ASN A 212 -0.22 -1.33 -19.13
N ASP A 213 -0.02 -2.49 -18.51
CA ASP A 213 -1.05 -3.54 -18.39
C ASP A 213 -2.09 -3.23 -17.30
N GLU A 214 -1.83 -2.28 -16.40
CA GLU A 214 -2.78 -1.88 -15.37
C GLU A 214 -4.09 -1.33 -15.94
N ALA A 215 -4.04 -0.69 -17.10
CA ALA A 215 -5.19 -0.11 -17.79
C ALA A 215 -5.80 -1.08 -18.83
N ARG A 216 -5.25 -2.29 -18.92
CA ARG A 216 -5.66 -3.29 -19.89
C ARG A 216 -6.74 -4.19 -19.33
N GLY A 217 -7.59 -4.73 -20.20
CA GLY A 217 -8.74 -5.54 -19.78
C GLY A 217 -8.41 -6.98 -19.42
N GLY A 218 -7.22 -7.48 -19.79
CA GLY A 218 -6.90 -8.90 -19.68
C GLY A 218 -6.87 -9.41 -18.24
N TRP A 219 -6.45 -8.60 -17.28
CA TRP A 219 -6.46 -9.01 -15.86
C TRP A 219 -7.85 -9.08 -15.26
N VAL A 220 -8.77 -8.20 -15.68
CA VAL A 220 -10.18 -8.31 -15.34
C VAL A 220 -10.74 -9.63 -15.89
N VAL A 221 -10.43 -9.96 -17.14
CA VAL A 221 -10.87 -11.23 -17.74
C VAL A 221 -10.23 -12.45 -17.06
N ALA A 222 -8.96 -12.36 -16.67
CA ALA A 222 -8.27 -13.42 -15.92
C ALA A 222 -8.96 -13.73 -14.59
N LEU A 223 -9.40 -12.69 -13.85
CA LEU A 223 -10.20 -12.86 -12.63
C LEU A 223 -11.51 -13.60 -12.90
N GLY A 224 -12.16 -13.34 -14.03
CA GLY A 224 -13.41 -13.99 -14.37
C GLY A 224 -13.30 -15.45 -14.79
N PHE A 225 -12.11 -15.93 -15.15
CA PHE A 225 -11.86 -17.35 -15.38
C PHE A 225 -11.75 -18.17 -14.09
N ASP A 226 -11.58 -17.51 -12.95
CA ASP A 226 -11.40 -18.17 -11.66
C ASP A 226 -12.26 -17.54 -10.55
N PRO A 227 -13.60 -17.74 -10.60
CA PRO A 227 -14.54 -17.05 -9.73
C PRO A 227 -14.73 -17.71 -8.36
N GLU A 228 -14.15 -18.89 -8.14
CA GLU A 228 -14.25 -19.61 -6.86
C GLU A 228 -13.22 -19.09 -5.84
N MET A 229 -12.24 -18.27 -6.26
CA MET A 229 -11.16 -17.75 -5.41
C MET A 229 -11.27 -16.25 -5.09
N THR A 230 -12.48 -15.73 -4.90
CA THR A 230 -12.77 -14.32 -5.22
C THR A 230 -12.63 -13.30 -4.11
N LYS A 231 -12.75 -13.70 -2.84
CA LYS A 231 -12.31 -12.83 -1.73
C LYS A 231 -10.81 -12.97 -1.48
N GLU A 232 -10.20 -14.07 -1.92
CA GLU A 232 -8.85 -14.42 -1.54
C GLU A 232 -7.75 -13.78 -2.38
N ARG A 233 -8.08 -13.14 -3.50
CA ARG A 233 -7.09 -12.59 -4.43
C ARG A 233 -6.77 -11.11 -4.30
N PHE A 234 -7.59 -10.28 -3.67
CA PHE A 234 -7.25 -8.86 -3.55
C PHE A 234 -6.62 -8.50 -2.21
N LEU A 235 -5.59 -7.65 -2.18
CA LEU A 235 -5.10 -7.11 -0.90
C LEU A 235 -6.26 -6.48 -0.11
N PRO A 236 -6.23 -6.53 1.23
CA PRO A 236 -7.28 -5.91 2.05
C PRO A 236 -7.46 -4.42 1.75
N VAL A 237 -6.36 -3.75 1.43
CA VAL A 237 -6.23 -2.32 1.15
C VAL A 237 -5.41 -2.08 -0.12
N TYR A 238 -5.61 -0.94 -0.78
CA TYR A 238 -4.93 -0.59 -2.03
C TYR A 238 -4.66 0.91 -2.15
N LEU A 239 -3.83 1.29 -3.12
CA LEU A 239 -3.61 2.68 -3.51
C LEU A 239 -4.32 2.97 -4.83
N ASP A 240 -5.23 3.94 -4.83
CA ASP A 240 -5.83 4.53 -6.02
C ASP A 240 -4.97 5.73 -6.50
N CYS A 241 -3.75 5.42 -6.97
CA CYS A 241 -2.72 6.41 -7.31
C CYS A 241 -3.11 7.40 -8.42
N VAL A 242 -4.29 7.24 -9.04
CA VAL A 242 -4.70 8.07 -10.15
C VAL A 242 -5.50 9.27 -9.66
N ARG A 243 -4.80 10.39 -9.51
CA ARG A 243 -5.25 11.71 -9.00
C ARG A 243 -6.40 12.39 -9.80
N ARG A 244 -7.56 11.75 -9.97
CA ARG A 244 -8.78 12.41 -10.45
C ARG A 244 -9.93 12.17 -9.45
N ARG A 245 -10.25 13.22 -8.70
CA ARG A 245 -11.18 13.29 -7.55
C ARG A 245 -12.66 12.96 -7.84
N THR A 246 -13.01 12.36 -8.97
CA THR A 246 -14.43 12.20 -9.35
C THR A 246 -15.00 10.81 -9.12
N ARG A 247 -14.16 9.77 -8.94
CA ARG A 247 -14.64 8.39 -8.79
C ARG A 247 -13.58 7.48 -8.14
N ARG A 248 -13.97 6.70 -7.12
CA ARG A 248 -13.12 5.70 -6.43
C ARG A 248 -12.81 4.49 -7.31
N GLY A 249 -11.68 3.84 -7.10
CA GLY A 249 -11.27 2.61 -7.77
C GLY A 249 -10.89 2.84 -9.24
N LEU A 250 -10.19 3.93 -9.57
CA LEU A 250 -9.99 4.32 -10.96
C LEU A 250 -9.18 3.30 -11.77
N VAL A 251 -8.21 2.61 -11.14
CA VAL A 251 -7.50 1.47 -11.76
C VAL A 251 -8.46 0.39 -12.25
N PHE A 252 -9.50 0.08 -11.45
CA PHE A 252 -10.52 -0.90 -11.81
C PHE A 252 -11.40 -0.37 -12.94
N TRP A 253 -11.86 0.88 -12.84
CA TRP A 253 -12.71 1.47 -13.87
C TRP A 253 -12.06 1.52 -15.23
N ARG A 254 -10.79 1.95 -15.32
CA ARG A 254 -10.04 1.99 -16.59
C ARG A 254 -9.95 0.62 -17.26
N SER A 255 -9.72 -0.41 -16.46
CA SER A 255 -9.61 -1.78 -16.95
C SER A 255 -10.95 -2.34 -17.40
N MET A 256 -12.03 -2.05 -16.65
CA MET A 256 -13.40 -2.40 -17.02
C MET A 256 -13.87 -1.64 -18.28
N ASP A 257 -13.50 -0.36 -18.41
CA ASP A 257 -13.72 0.44 -19.62
C ASP A 257 -13.04 -0.22 -20.81
N ARG A 258 -11.78 -0.66 -20.64
CA ARG A 258 -11.06 -1.36 -21.68
C ARG A 258 -11.72 -2.67 -22.09
N VAL A 259 -12.21 -3.47 -21.13
CA VAL A 259 -12.97 -4.69 -21.42
C VAL A 259 -14.21 -4.37 -22.26
N LEU A 260 -14.99 -3.37 -21.85
CA LEU A 260 -16.19 -2.95 -22.56
C LEU A 260 -15.86 -2.46 -23.97
N ASP A 261 -14.82 -1.63 -24.12
CA ASP A 261 -14.39 -1.09 -25.41
C ASP A 261 -14.03 -2.18 -26.41
N ILE A 262 -13.38 -3.26 -25.96
CA ILE A 262 -13.02 -4.39 -26.83
C ILE A 262 -14.28 -5.14 -27.29
N ILE A 263 -15.22 -5.39 -26.36
CA ILE A 263 -16.47 -6.08 -26.69
C ILE A 263 -17.33 -5.24 -27.66
N VAL A 264 -17.45 -3.93 -27.40
CA VAL A 264 -18.26 -3.02 -28.22
C VAL A 264 -17.60 -2.74 -29.57
N ASN A 265 -16.33 -2.34 -29.58
CA ASN A 265 -15.72 -1.79 -30.80
C ASN A 265 -15.12 -2.85 -31.72
N ILE A 266 -14.91 -4.08 -31.22
CA ILE A 266 -14.29 -5.17 -31.98
C ILE A 266 -15.29 -6.31 -32.11
N TRP A 267 -15.69 -6.92 -30.99
CA TRP A 267 -16.49 -8.15 -31.05
C TRP A 267 -17.88 -7.90 -31.61
N SER A 268 -18.58 -6.84 -31.19
CA SER A 268 -19.91 -6.51 -31.73
C SER A 268 -19.89 -6.30 -33.25
N LYS A 269 -18.82 -5.70 -33.79
CA LYS A 269 -18.66 -5.49 -35.23
C LYS A 269 -18.39 -6.79 -35.97
N CYS A 270 -17.43 -7.60 -35.50
CA CYS A 270 -17.04 -8.84 -36.18
C CYS A 270 -18.13 -9.93 -36.15
N PHE A 271 -19.06 -9.88 -35.18
CA PHE A 271 -20.12 -10.88 -35.04
C PHE A 271 -21.52 -10.36 -35.41
N SER A 272 -21.62 -9.18 -36.06
CA SER A 272 -22.90 -8.56 -36.40
C SER A 272 -23.77 -9.40 -37.35
N GLY A 273 -23.15 -10.28 -38.13
CA GLY A 273 -23.83 -11.20 -39.06
C GLY A 273 -24.38 -12.48 -38.43
N ASP A 274 -24.00 -12.82 -37.19
CA ASP A 274 -24.55 -13.98 -36.47
C ASP A 274 -25.51 -13.53 -35.36
N PRO A 275 -26.83 -13.74 -35.50
CA PRO A 275 -27.82 -13.37 -34.50
C PRO A 275 -27.56 -14.00 -33.12
N GLY A 276 -27.03 -15.23 -33.07
CA GLY A 276 -26.77 -15.96 -31.84
C GLY A 276 -25.62 -15.33 -31.03
N SER A 277 -24.48 -15.11 -31.67
CA SER A 277 -23.32 -14.43 -31.07
C SER A 277 -23.61 -12.96 -30.75
N SER A 278 -24.26 -12.23 -31.66
CA SER A 278 -24.68 -10.84 -31.45
C SER A 278 -25.55 -10.69 -30.20
N LYS A 279 -26.51 -11.60 -29.99
CA LYS A 279 -27.35 -11.60 -28.79
C LYS A 279 -26.51 -11.77 -27.51
N ARG A 280 -25.55 -12.70 -27.50
CA ARG A 280 -24.66 -12.94 -26.34
C ARG A 280 -23.76 -11.74 -26.05
N ILE A 281 -23.19 -11.13 -27.10
CA ILE A 281 -22.36 -9.93 -26.98
C ILE A 281 -23.18 -8.78 -26.39
N ASN A 282 -24.40 -8.54 -26.90
CA ASN A 282 -25.27 -7.48 -26.39
C ASN A 282 -25.68 -7.71 -24.93
N MET A 283 -25.87 -8.97 -24.52
CA MET A 283 -26.11 -9.28 -23.09
C MET A 283 -24.89 -8.97 -22.22
N ALA A 284 -23.66 -9.25 -22.69
CA ALA A 284 -22.44 -8.93 -21.97
C ALA A 284 -22.23 -7.41 -21.85
N ILE A 285 -22.47 -6.66 -22.93
CA ILE A 285 -22.41 -5.20 -22.95
C ILE A 285 -23.38 -4.64 -21.91
N LYS A 286 -24.66 -5.03 -21.96
CA LYS A 286 -25.67 -4.59 -21.00
C LYS A 286 -25.31 -4.92 -19.55
N ALA A 287 -24.74 -6.10 -19.31
CA ALA A 287 -24.30 -6.51 -17.99
C ALA A 287 -23.16 -5.62 -17.45
N ILE A 288 -22.14 -5.34 -18.26
CA ILE A 288 -21.00 -4.49 -17.87
C ILE A 288 -21.44 -3.03 -17.73
N GLU A 289 -22.27 -2.52 -18.64
CA GLU A 289 -22.84 -1.17 -18.54
C GLU A 289 -23.72 -1.02 -17.29
N TYR A 290 -24.51 -2.03 -16.95
CA TYR A 290 -25.30 -2.03 -15.74
C TYR A 290 -24.42 -1.95 -14.49
N ILE A 291 -23.35 -2.75 -14.42
CA ILE A 291 -22.35 -2.68 -13.34
C ILE A 291 -21.78 -1.27 -13.22
N LYS A 292 -21.37 -0.69 -14.34
CA LYS A 292 -20.72 0.63 -14.36
C LYS A 292 -21.67 1.76 -13.98
N THR A 293 -22.93 1.68 -14.40
CA THR A 293 -23.93 2.73 -14.18
C THR A 293 -24.47 2.69 -12.75
N ASN A 294 -24.70 1.49 -12.22
CA ASN A 294 -25.32 1.29 -10.91
C ASN A 294 -24.30 0.96 -9.81
N GLU A 295 -23.00 0.88 -10.14
CA GLU A 295 -21.89 0.57 -9.25
C GLU A 295 -22.12 -0.67 -8.37
N THR A 296 -22.72 -1.70 -8.97
CA THR A 296 -23.15 -2.91 -8.25
C THR A 296 -22.98 -4.18 -9.07
N GLN A 297 -22.63 -5.27 -8.40
CA GLN A 297 -22.63 -6.63 -8.95
C GLN A 297 -24.00 -7.31 -8.89
N SER A 298 -24.94 -6.77 -8.09
CA SER A 298 -26.25 -7.38 -7.85
C SER A 298 -27.14 -7.30 -9.10
N GLY A 299 -27.84 -8.38 -9.44
CA GLY A 299 -28.75 -8.44 -10.59
C GLY A 299 -28.08 -8.73 -11.94
N VAL A 300 -26.75 -8.73 -12.01
CA VAL A 300 -25.99 -9.02 -13.25
C VAL A 300 -26.23 -10.44 -13.76
N ASP A 301 -26.36 -11.41 -12.85
CA ASP A 301 -26.57 -12.81 -13.20
C ASP A 301 -27.89 -13.03 -13.97
N ASN A 302 -28.91 -12.22 -13.68
CA ASN A 302 -30.19 -12.24 -14.36
C ASN A 302 -30.09 -11.64 -15.78
N ILE A 303 -29.23 -10.63 -15.97
CA ILE A 303 -29.03 -9.95 -17.26
C ILE A 303 -28.26 -10.85 -18.24
N PHE A 304 -27.21 -11.53 -17.76
CA PHE A 304 -26.34 -12.35 -18.61
C PHE A 304 -26.71 -13.84 -18.63
N GLY A 305 -27.53 -14.31 -17.67
CA GLY A 305 -27.87 -15.72 -17.55
C GLY A 305 -26.63 -16.59 -17.37
N VAL A 306 -25.73 -16.16 -16.47
CA VAL A 306 -24.36 -16.68 -16.29
C VAL A 306 -24.36 -18.17 -15.94
N LYS A 307 -24.48 -19.04 -16.93
CA LYS A 307 -24.11 -20.46 -16.82
C LYS A 307 -22.77 -20.64 -17.48
N ARG A 308 -21.75 -20.95 -16.66
CA ARG A 308 -20.45 -21.37 -17.19
C ARG A 308 -20.66 -22.53 -18.17
N PRO A 309 -19.92 -22.58 -19.28
CA PRO A 309 -19.96 -23.74 -20.15
C PRO A 309 -19.58 -25.01 -19.37
N PHE A 310 -20.18 -26.15 -19.70
CA PHE A 310 -19.95 -27.42 -19.00
C PHE A 310 -18.50 -27.92 -19.11
N VAL A 311 -17.81 -27.54 -20.18
CA VAL A 311 -16.39 -27.84 -20.39
C VAL A 311 -15.61 -26.58 -20.08
N ALA A 312 -14.56 -26.66 -19.27
CA ALA A 312 -13.70 -25.51 -19.01
C ALA A 312 -12.77 -25.25 -20.21
N PRO A 313 -12.43 -23.98 -20.52
CA PRO A 313 -11.44 -23.67 -21.54
C PRO A 313 -10.05 -24.16 -21.09
N THR A 314 -9.23 -24.60 -22.04
CA THR A 314 -7.84 -24.98 -21.75
C THR A 314 -7.01 -23.76 -21.32
N GLU A 315 -5.89 -23.98 -20.64
CA GLU A 315 -4.99 -22.88 -20.23
C GLU A 315 -4.49 -22.04 -21.43
N SER A 316 -4.25 -22.67 -22.57
CA SER A 316 -3.88 -21.98 -23.81
C SER A 316 -5.01 -21.07 -24.31
N GLN A 317 -6.26 -21.55 -24.27
CA GLN A 317 -7.43 -20.75 -24.65
C GLN A 317 -7.64 -19.58 -23.68
N LYS A 318 -7.51 -19.79 -22.37
CA LYS A 318 -7.57 -18.72 -21.37
C LYS A 318 -6.52 -17.65 -21.65
N ARG A 319 -5.26 -18.05 -21.87
CA ARG A 319 -4.15 -17.14 -22.17
C ARG A 319 -4.43 -16.32 -23.43
N LYS A 320 -4.87 -16.97 -24.51
CA LYS A 320 -5.24 -16.30 -25.77
C LYS A 320 -6.32 -15.23 -25.55
N ILE A 321 -7.36 -15.57 -24.78
CA ILE A 321 -8.43 -14.62 -24.45
C ILE A 321 -7.86 -13.44 -23.63
N ILE A 322 -7.10 -13.71 -22.58
CA ILE A 322 -6.49 -12.67 -21.71
C ILE A 322 -5.61 -11.72 -22.54
N GLU A 323 -4.73 -12.26 -23.38
CA GLU A 323 -3.83 -11.48 -24.24
C GLU A 323 -4.61 -10.59 -25.23
N HIS A 324 -5.71 -11.09 -25.79
CA HIS A 324 -6.57 -10.28 -26.66
C HIS A 324 -7.19 -9.09 -25.92
N PHE A 325 -7.60 -9.28 -24.67
CA PHE A 325 -8.11 -8.18 -23.84
C PHE A 325 -7.01 -7.23 -23.33
N ASN A 326 -5.75 -7.64 -23.43
CA ASN A 326 -4.62 -6.77 -23.17
C ASN A 326 -4.32 -5.83 -24.34
N GLY A 327 -4.34 -6.34 -25.56
CA GLY A 327 -4.11 -5.50 -26.74
C GLY A 327 -4.62 -6.20 -27.97
N PRO A 328 -5.87 -5.94 -28.40
CA PRO A 328 -6.36 -6.54 -29.61
C PRO A 328 -5.65 -5.89 -30.81
N PRO A 329 -5.25 -6.69 -31.82
CA PRO A 329 -4.83 -6.11 -33.09
C PRO A 329 -5.97 -5.28 -33.68
N ARG A 330 -5.64 -4.22 -34.43
CA ARG A 330 -6.65 -3.55 -35.26
C ARG A 330 -7.16 -4.55 -36.28
N ILE A 331 -8.46 -4.81 -36.27
CA ILE A 331 -9.10 -5.73 -37.21
C ILE A 331 -9.68 -4.90 -38.35
N SER A 332 -9.09 -5.01 -39.54
CA SER A 332 -9.64 -4.45 -40.77
C SER A 332 -10.85 -5.27 -41.25
N GLU A 333 -11.66 -4.70 -42.14
CA GLU A 333 -12.91 -5.32 -42.61
C GLU A 333 -12.68 -6.70 -43.26
N ASP A 334 -11.60 -6.85 -44.02
CA ASP A 334 -11.18 -8.08 -44.69
C ASP A 334 -10.76 -9.20 -43.72
N MET A 335 -10.36 -8.85 -42.49
CA MET A 335 -9.97 -9.81 -41.45
C MET A 335 -11.14 -10.25 -40.55
N GLN A 336 -12.33 -9.65 -40.69
CA GLN A 336 -13.46 -9.92 -39.79
C GLN A 336 -13.95 -11.37 -39.87
N ALA A 337 -14.02 -11.96 -41.07
CA ALA A 337 -14.47 -13.34 -41.25
C ALA A 337 -13.49 -14.35 -40.62
N ALA A 338 -12.18 -14.12 -40.81
CA ALA A 338 -11.14 -14.95 -40.19
C ALA A 338 -11.16 -14.84 -38.66
N PHE A 339 -11.33 -13.62 -38.15
CA PHE A 339 -11.49 -13.38 -36.72
C PHE A 339 -12.74 -14.08 -36.17
N GLN A 340 -13.88 -13.97 -36.85
CA GLN A 340 -15.12 -14.61 -36.42
C GLN A 340 -14.92 -16.13 -36.31
N ALA A 341 -14.36 -16.77 -37.34
CA ALA A 341 -14.12 -18.22 -37.34
C ALA A 341 -13.16 -18.67 -36.23
N GLU A 342 -12.14 -17.87 -35.94
CA GLU A 342 -11.16 -18.15 -34.89
C GLU A 342 -11.75 -18.00 -33.47
N TRP A 343 -12.60 -16.99 -33.26
CA TRP A 343 -13.09 -16.60 -31.94
C TRP A 343 -14.46 -17.13 -31.58
N GLU A 344 -15.26 -17.58 -32.55
CA GLU A 344 -16.58 -18.18 -32.30
C GLU A 344 -16.55 -19.29 -31.22
N PRO A 345 -15.59 -20.26 -31.23
CA PRO A 345 -15.53 -21.30 -30.21
C PRO A 345 -15.18 -20.76 -28.81
N LEU A 346 -14.52 -19.60 -28.74
CA LEU A 346 -14.02 -18.97 -27.52
C LEU A 346 -14.96 -17.88 -26.99
N LEU A 347 -15.87 -17.39 -27.83
CA LEU A 347 -16.70 -16.21 -27.58
C LEU A 347 -17.41 -16.31 -26.22
N ARG A 348 -18.10 -17.43 -25.98
CA ARG A 348 -18.87 -17.60 -24.74
C ARG A 348 -17.97 -17.58 -23.49
N TYR A 349 -16.80 -18.22 -23.55
CA TYR A 349 -15.86 -18.25 -22.43
C TYR A 349 -15.37 -16.84 -22.08
N ALA A 350 -14.97 -16.09 -23.10
CA ALA A 350 -14.49 -14.73 -22.93
C ALA A 350 -15.56 -13.77 -22.42
N LEU A 351 -16.80 -13.83 -22.93
CA LEU A 351 -17.89 -12.98 -22.46
C LEU A 351 -18.27 -13.28 -21.00
N VAL A 352 -18.35 -14.57 -20.63
CA VAL A 352 -18.60 -14.99 -19.24
C VAL A 352 -17.48 -14.47 -18.32
N ALA A 353 -16.22 -14.65 -18.71
CA ALA A 353 -15.07 -14.21 -17.93
C ALA A 353 -15.01 -12.68 -17.83
N ALA A 354 -15.26 -11.95 -18.91
CA ALA A 354 -15.32 -10.48 -18.88
C ALA A 354 -16.37 -9.95 -17.89
N VAL A 355 -17.61 -10.45 -17.97
CA VAL A 355 -18.69 -10.05 -17.06
C VAL A 355 -18.36 -10.45 -15.62
N THR A 356 -17.90 -11.69 -15.41
CA THR A 356 -17.57 -12.18 -14.06
C THR A 356 -16.41 -11.38 -13.45
N GLY A 357 -15.36 -11.11 -14.22
CA GLY A 357 -14.25 -10.27 -13.79
C GLY A 357 -14.68 -8.86 -13.37
N CYS A 358 -15.53 -8.22 -14.17
CA CYS A 358 -16.10 -6.91 -13.83
C CYS A 358 -16.92 -6.96 -12.53
N LYS A 359 -17.73 -8.01 -12.34
CA LYS A 359 -18.48 -8.22 -11.08
C LYS A 359 -17.56 -8.33 -9.88
N LEU A 360 -16.43 -9.02 -10.02
CA LEU A 360 -15.46 -9.22 -8.94
C LEU A 360 -14.72 -7.93 -8.60
N CYS A 361 -14.34 -7.15 -9.61
CA CYS A 361 -13.75 -5.84 -9.42
C CYS A 361 -14.70 -4.93 -8.62
N ILE A 362 -15.94 -4.71 -9.09
CA ILE A 362 -16.88 -3.83 -8.38
C ILE A 362 -17.20 -4.34 -6.98
N ALA A 363 -17.34 -5.65 -6.79
CA ALA A 363 -17.60 -6.23 -5.48
C ALA A 363 -16.47 -5.95 -4.48
N TYR A 364 -15.24 -5.80 -4.97
CA TYR A 364 -14.07 -5.48 -4.16
C TYR A 364 -14.00 -3.99 -3.77
N PHE A 365 -14.07 -3.07 -4.75
CA PHE A 365 -13.80 -1.64 -4.49
C PHE A 365 -15.04 -0.78 -4.22
N LYS A 366 -16.27 -1.31 -4.36
CA LYS A 366 -17.48 -0.49 -4.10
C LYS A 366 -17.63 -0.07 -2.64
N ASN A 367 -17.16 -0.89 -1.70
CA ASN A 367 -17.24 -0.62 -0.27
C ASN A 367 -16.11 0.33 0.12
N GLU A 368 -16.42 1.37 0.88
CA GLU A 368 -15.43 2.37 1.34
C GLU A 368 -14.43 1.78 2.34
N GLY A 369 -13.34 2.50 2.56
CA GLY A 369 -12.37 2.19 3.62
C GLY A 369 -11.26 1.23 3.21
N ARG A 370 -11.09 0.92 1.92
CA ARG A 370 -9.97 0.10 1.42
C ARG A 370 -8.86 0.94 0.80
N GLU A 371 -9.19 2.16 0.41
CA GLU A 371 -8.33 3.14 -0.21
C GLU A 371 -7.38 3.74 0.83
N LEU A 372 -6.08 3.48 0.67
CA LEU A 372 -5.08 4.05 1.57
C LEU A 372 -4.99 5.57 1.45
N GLU A 373 -5.22 6.17 0.28
CA GLU A 373 -5.19 7.64 0.12
C GLU A 373 -6.31 8.38 0.87
N GLU A 374 -7.43 7.72 1.17
CA GLU A 374 -8.52 8.35 1.94
C GLU A 374 -8.15 8.48 3.42
N ALA A 375 -7.30 7.59 3.92
CA ALA A 375 -6.93 7.54 5.33
C ALA A 375 -5.51 8.02 5.63
N LEU A 376 -4.60 7.91 4.66
CA LEU A 376 -3.21 8.34 4.75
C LEU A 376 -2.96 9.50 3.80
N ASP A 377 -2.36 10.57 4.32
CA ASP A 377 -1.84 11.65 3.48
C ASP A 377 -0.54 11.19 2.79
N ILE A 378 -0.69 10.42 1.72
CA ILE A 378 0.42 9.81 0.96
C ILE A 378 1.35 10.89 0.39
N ASP A 379 0.81 12.01 -0.05
CA ASP A 379 1.61 13.11 -0.59
C ASP A 379 2.47 13.74 0.51
N ARG A 380 1.91 13.93 1.70
CA ARG A 380 2.68 14.38 2.85
C ARG A 380 3.72 13.38 3.30
N MET A 381 3.40 12.10 3.38
CA MET A 381 4.38 11.05 3.73
C MET A 381 5.53 11.04 2.72
N ARG A 382 5.23 11.16 1.42
CA ARG A 382 6.23 11.21 0.34
C ARG A 382 7.15 12.41 0.45
N ASN A 383 6.62 13.57 0.89
CA ASN A 383 7.38 14.82 1.00
C ASN A 383 8.01 15.05 2.39
N SER A 384 7.81 14.13 3.33
CA SER A 384 8.33 14.24 4.70
C SER A 384 9.57 13.37 4.91
N THR A 385 10.43 13.79 5.82
CA THR A 385 11.43 12.91 6.43
C THR A 385 10.74 12.08 7.52
N ILE A 386 10.70 10.77 7.32
CA ILE A 386 9.98 9.85 8.22
C ILE A 386 10.95 9.20 9.21
N TYR A 387 10.61 9.29 10.49
CA TYR A 387 11.31 8.61 11.58
C TYR A 387 10.37 7.65 12.29
N MET A 388 10.78 6.40 12.46
CA MET A 388 10.09 5.50 13.37
C MET A 388 10.65 5.60 14.77
N ARG A 389 9.75 5.65 15.74
CA ARG A 389 10.03 5.66 17.18
C ARG A 389 9.58 4.35 17.80
N GLY A 390 10.23 3.97 18.89
CA GLY A 390 9.83 2.86 19.76
C GLY A 390 8.67 3.29 20.65
N CYS A 391 8.22 2.38 21.49
CA CYS A 391 7.08 2.60 22.39
C CYS A 391 7.30 3.75 23.37
#